data_AF-A0A1N7MIE3-F1
#
_entry.id   AF-A0A1N7MIE3-F1
#
_cell.length_a   1.000
_cell.length_b   1.000
_cell.length_c   1.000
_cell.angle_alpha   90.00
_cell.angle_beta   90.00
_cell.angle_gamma   90.00
#
_symmetry.space_group_name_H-M   'P 1'
#
loop_
_entity.id
_entity.type
_entity.pdbx_description
1 polymer ?
#
loop_
_entity_poly.entity_id
_entity_poly.type
_entity_poly.pdbx_seq_one_letter_code
_entity_poly.pdbx_strand_id
1 'polypeptide(L)'
;MPQILQVAAIVLATAGTGAATLTVMNKDIPDLAVPEGSWVASGALDGQAFTIRGTDLDSGAVLTDELLFRDGAFQSVDCQNYCDFGWSDYQTKEIDGVTYFTATTRCPDAPHTVVWYGAVEEEAITLDVTWTTRRWYWTNQIAIEASGEATDFDAVLPVSG
;
A
#
# COMPACT_ATOMS: atom_id res chain seq x y z
N MET A 1 -11.70 -77.47 -20.45
CA MET A 1 -12.30 -76.41 -19.61
C MET A 1 -11.98 -76.74 -18.16
N PRO A 2 -11.55 -75.84 -17.25
CA PRO A 2 -11.21 -74.40 -17.34
C PRO A 2 -9.75 -74.11 -16.88
N GLN A 3 -9.09 -73.11 -17.48
CA GLN A 3 -8.78 -71.75 -16.98
C GLN A 3 -7.53 -71.61 -16.10
N ILE A 4 -6.70 -70.68 -16.56
CA ILE A 4 -5.33 -70.33 -16.21
C ILE A 4 -5.35 -68.92 -15.57
N LEU A 5 -4.44 -68.67 -14.62
CA LEU A 5 -3.94 -67.36 -14.13
C LEU A 5 -4.99 -66.48 -13.40
N GLN A 6 -4.69 -65.76 -12.32
CA GLN A 6 -3.61 -64.78 -12.20
C GLN A 6 -3.26 -64.57 -10.71
N VAL A 7 -1.96 -64.61 -10.40
CA VAL A 7 -1.39 -63.98 -9.20
C VAL A 7 -0.85 -62.63 -9.67
N ALA A 8 -1.49 -61.54 -9.25
CA ALA A 8 -1.01 -60.18 -9.48
C ALA A 8 -0.47 -59.60 -8.18
N ALA A 9 0.77 -59.13 -8.25
CA ALA A 9 1.56 -58.55 -7.18
C ALA A 9 0.94 -57.23 -6.67
N ILE A 10 0.88 -57.09 -5.34
CA ILE A 10 0.67 -55.79 -4.67
C ILE A 10 2.04 -55.10 -4.65
N VAL A 11 2.29 -54.24 -5.64
CA VAL A 11 3.41 -53.30 -5.60
C VAL A 11 2.99 -52.11 -4.76
N LEU A 12 3.68 -51.93 -3.63
CA LEU A 12 3.67 -50.75 -2.79
C LEU A 12 4.01 -49.50 -3.61
N ALA A 13 3.04 -48.60 -3.77
CA ALA A 13 3.27 -47.24 -4.26
C ALA A 13 3.07 -46.26 -3.09
N THR A 14 4.02 -46.22 -2.15
CA THR A 14 4.16 -45.12 -1.18
C THR A 14 5.28 -44.20 -1.65
N ALA A 15 5.02 -43.43 -2.70
CA ALA A 15 5.82 -42.26 -3.03
C ALA A 15 5.02 -41.39 -4.00
N GLY A 16 4.62 -40.19 -3.55
CA GLY A 16 4.29 -39.11 -4.47
C GLY A 16 2.88 -38.53 -4.38
N THR A 17 2.47 -38.01 -3.23
CA THR A 17 1.36 -37.03 -3.16
C THR A 17 1.58 -35.99 -2.05
N GLY A 18 2.83 -35.57 -1.82
CA GLY A 18 3.17 -34.58 -0.79
C GLY A 18 3.60 -33.19 -1.29
N ALA A 19 3.75 -32.98 -2.60
CA ALA A 19 4.50 -31.81 -3.11
C ALA A 19 3.76 -30.93 -4.13
N ALA A 20 2.45 -31.10 -4.35
CA ALA A 20 1.74 -30.46 -5.47
C ALA A 20 0.60 -29.50 -5.07
N THR A 21 0.69 -28.85 -3.91
CA THR A 21 -0.29 -27.81 -3.50
C THR A 21 0.34 -26.44 -3.21
N LEU A 22 1.51 -26.14 -3.79
CA LEU A 22 2.17 -24.82 -3.68
C LEU A 22 2.32 -24.16 -5.05
N THR A 23 1.24 -24.02 -5.84
CA THR A 23 1.36 -23.39 -7.17
C THR A 23 0.23 -22.46 -7.55
N VAL A 24 -0.56 -22.01 -6.60
CA VAL A 24 -1.28 -20.72 -6.76
C VAL A 24 -0.57 -19.71 -5.88
N MET A 25 0.70 -19.45 -6.24
CA MET A 25 1.49 -18.36 -5.68
C MET A 25 0.86 -17.07 -6.18
N ASN A 26 0.37 -16.22 -5.28
CA ASN A 26 -0.02 -14.88 -5.71
C ASN A 26 1.25 -14.21 -6.24
N LYS A 27 1.27 -13.88 -7.54
CA LYS A 27 2.41 -13.24 -8.19
C LYS A 27 2.81 -12.02 -7.38
N ASP A 28 4.11 -11.73 -7.31
CA ASP A 28 4.56 -10.47 -6.73
C ASP A 28 3.86 -9.32 -7.47
N ILE A 29 3.05 -8.56 -6.74
CA ILE A 29 2.27 -7.44 -7.27
C ILE A 29 3.16 -6.21 -7.10
N PRO A 30 3.50 -5.48 -8.17
CA PRO A 30 4.26 -4.24 -8.04
C PRO A 30 3.47 -3.21 -7.22
N ASP A 31 4.18 -2.35 -6.48
CA ASP A 31 3.54 -1.19 -5.85
C ASP A 31 2.96 -0.24 -6.91
N LEU A 32 2.12 0.70 -6.48
CA LEU A 32 1.62 1.79 -7.31
C LEU A 32 2.75 2.41 -8.15
N ALA A 33 2.55 2.43 -9.46
CA ALA A 33 3.48 3.06 -10.38
C ALA A 33 3.31 4.59 -10.32
N VAL A 34 4.31 5.27 -9.76
CA VAL A 34 4.38 6.73 -9.77
C VAL A 34 4.85 7.19 -11.16
N PRO A 35 4.17 8.17 -11.81
CA PRO A 35 4.60 8.68 -13.10
C PRO A 35 6.05 9.20 -13.08
N GLU A 36 6.82 8.87 -14.12
CA GLU A 36 8.20 9.33 -14.24
C GLU A 36 8.30 10.86 -14.36
N GLY A 37 9.42 11.43 -13.92
CA GLY A 37 9.71 12.86 -14.07
C GLY A 37 10.70 13.39 -13.05
N SER A 38 10.89 14.72 -13.10
CA SER A 38 11.80 15.45 -12.22
C SER A 38 11.22 15.70 -10.83
N TRP A 39 11.05 14.62 -10.07
CA TRP A 39 10.64 14.69 -8.66
C TRP A 39 11.73 15.31 -7.79
N VAL A 40 11.35 16.20 -6.88
CA VAL A 40 12.29 16.91 -5.99
C VAL A 40 11.78 16.96 -4.56
N ALA A 41 12.67 16.84 -3.59
CA ALA A 41 12.37 17.07 -2.17
C ALA A 41 12.35 18.58 -1.90
N SER A 42 11.25 19.24 -2.26
CA SER A 42 11.12 20.70 -2.23
C SER A 42 10.62 21.27 -0.90
N GLY A 43 9.90 20.47 -0.11
CA GLY A 43 9.15 20.97 1.03
C GLY A 43 7.89 21.76 0.65
N ALA A 44 7.43 21.70 -0.61
CA ALA A 44 6.36 22.58 -1.11
C ALA A 44 5.01 22.42 -0.40
N LEU A 45 4.77 21.28 0.26
CA LEU A 45 3.55 21.02 1.03
C LEU A 45 3.76 21.21 2.54
N ASP A 46 4.95 21.60 2.99
CA ASP A 46 5.25 21.70 4.43
C ASP A 46 4.32 22.69 5.14
N GLY A 47 3.80 22.27 6.29
CA GLY A 47 2.81 23.02 7.07
C GLY A 47 1.37 22.80 6.61
N GLN A 48 1.13 22.00 5.57
CA GLN A 48 -0.21 21.63 5.12
C GLN A 48 -0.67 20.31 5.75
N ALA A 49 -1.97 20.24 6.03
CA ALA A 49 -2.65 19.04 6.46
C ALA A 49 -3.93 18.85 5.65
N PHE A 50 -4.33 17.59 5.47
CA PHE A 50 -5.55 17.25 4.74
C PHE A 50 -6.33 16.16 5.49
N THR A 51 -7.65 16.29 5.53
CA THR A 51 -8.53 15.18 5.92
C THR A 51 -9.04 14.51 4.65
N ILE A 52 -8.77 13.22 4.50
CA ILE A 52 -9.13 12.46 3.31
C ILE A 52 -10.16 11.38 3.60
N ARG A 53 -10.95 11.05 2.58
CA ARG A 53 -11.85 9.91 2.56
C ARG A 53 -11.56 9.07 1.32
N GLY A 54 -11.20 7.81 1.53
CA GLY A 54 -10.86 6.85 0.49
C GLY A 54 -11.87 5.72 0.36
N THR A 55 -11.78 5.01 -0.76
CA THR A 55 -12.50 3.76 -1.02
C THR A 55 -11.52 2.70 -1.50
N ASP A 56 -11.52 1.54 -0.85
CA ASP A 56 -10.87 0.33 -1.37
C ASP A 56 -11.59 -0.11 -2.65
N LEU A 57 -10.86 -0.13 -3.77
CA LEU A 57 -11.42 -0.40 -5.09
C LEU A 57 -11.93 -1.84 -5.27
N ASP A 58 -11.42 -2.79 -4.47
CA ASP A 58 -11.83 -4.19 -4.55
C ASP A 58 -13.05 -4.48 -3.67
N SER A 59 -13.03 -4.00 -2.41
CA SER A 59 -14.07 -4.31 -1.43
C SER A 59 -15.17 -3.26 -1.30
N GLY A 60 -14.93 -2.03 -1.78
CA GLY A 60 -15.79 -0.88 -1.55
C GLY A 60 -15.76 -0.35 -0.11
N ALA A 61 -14.85 -0.84 0.73
CA ALA A 61 -14.70 -0.35 2.09
C ALA A 61 -14.27 1.12 2.08
N VAL A 62 -14.91 1.92 2.94
CA VAL A 62 -14.59 3.33 3.11
C VAL A 62 -13.54 3.50 4.19
N LEU A 63 -12.55 4.34 3.91
CA LEU A 63 -11.42 4.66 4.78
C LEU A 63 -11.37 6.18 4.98
N THR A 64 -10.84 6.63 6.12
CA THR A 64 -10.61 8.05 6.41
C THR A 64 -9.26 8.21 7.05
N ASP A 65 -8.50 9.23 6.68
CA ASP A 65 -7.18 9.46 7.23
C ASP A 65 -6.89 10.97 7.28
N GLU A 66 -5.87 11.34 8.02
CA GLU A 66 -5.32 12.68 8.07
C GLU A 66 -3.87 12.64 7.60
N LEU A 67 -3.56 13.50 6.63
CA LEU A 67 -2.25 13.58 6.02
C LEU A 67 -1.53 14.83 6.49
N LEU A 68 -0.27 14.68 6.89
CA LEU A 68 0.56 15.74 7.44
C LEU A 68 1.86 15.89 6.64
N PHE A 69 2.21 17.13 6.32
CA PHE A 69 3.47 17.47 5.65
C PHE A 69 4.29 18.44 6.51
N ARG A 70 5.53 18.10 6.81
CA ARG A 70 6.42 18.91 7.67
C ARG A 70 7.88 18.64 7.37
N ASP A 71 8.66 19.70 7.20
CA ASP A 71 10.11 19.67 7.06
C ASP A 71 10.61 18.68 5.97
N GLY A 72 9.92 18.63 4.83
CA GLY A 72 10.21 17.70 3.74
C GLY A 72 9.76 16.26 3.99
N ALA A 73 9.02 16.01 5.07
CA ALA A 73 8.50 14.70 5.44
C ALA A 73 6.97 14.65 5.43
N PHE A 74 6.45 13.46 5.17
CA PHE A 74 5.05 13.10 5.09
C PHE A 74 4.70 12.07 6.16
N GLN A 75 3.49 12.19 6.72
CA GLN A 75 2.92 11.21 7.63
C GLN A 75 1.42 11.04 7.36
N SER A 76 0.98 9.78 7.38
CA SER A 76 -0.42 9.38 7.48
C SER A 76 -0.70 9.05 8.95
N VAL A 77 -1.75 9.64 9.53
CA VAL A 77 -2.14 9.41 10.93
C VAL A 77 -2.60 7.97 11.13
N ASP A 78 -3.30 7.37 10.17
CA ASP A 78 -3.71 5.97 10.23
C ASP A 78 -2.50 5.02 10.15
N CYS A 79 -1.54 5.27 9.27
CA CYS A 79 -0.31 4.48 9.22
C CYS A 79 0.47 4.58 10.55
N GLN A 80 0.57 5.79 11.09
CA GLN A 80 1.19 6.05 12.38
C GLN A 80 0.50 5.28 13.51
N ASN A 81 -0.83 5.31 13.58
CA ASN A 81 -1.61 4.59 14.59
C ASN A 81 -1.56 3.07 14.40
N TYR A 82 -1.47 2.60 13.15
CA TYR A 82 -1.48 1.18 12.84
C TYR A 82 -0.16 0.48 13.19
N CYS A 83 0.99 1.05 12.83
CA CYS A 83 2.30 0.42 13.04
C CYS A 83 3.44 1.43 13.28
N ASP A 84 3.18 2.63 13.78
CA ASP A 84 4.27 3.60 14.09
C ASP A 84 5.20 3.83 12.89
N PHE A 85 4.61 4.03 11.70
CA PHE A 85 5.36 4.22 10.45
C PHE A 85 6.31 5.42 10.49
N GLY A 86 6.07 6.37 11.40
CA GLY A 86 6.87 7.57 11.55
C GLY A 86 6.66 8.55 10.39
N TRP A 87 7.68 9.39 10.20
CA TRP A 87 7.75 10.38 9.12
C TRP A 87 8.59 9.80 7.97
N SER A 88 8.11 9.94 6.73
CA SER A 88 8.81 9.48 5.53
C SER A 88 9.11 10.65 4.60
N ASP A 89 10.24 10.64 3.91
CA ASP A 89 10.52 11.66 2.89
C ASP A 89 9.42 11.67 1.82
N TYR A 90 9.05 12.87 1.37
CA TYR A 90 8.20 13.02 0.18
C TYR A 90 8.89 13.85 -0.88
N GLN A 91 8.43 13.67 -2.12
CA GLN A 91 8.87 14.45 -3.26
C GLN A 91 7.68 15.09 -3.92
N THR A 92 7.91 16.23 -4.56
CA THR A 92 6.89 16.93 -5.33
C THR A 92 7.33 17.18 -6.77
N LYS A 93 6.34 17.48 -7.60
CA LYS A 93 6.50 17.97 -8.96
C LYS A 93 5.33 18.89 -9.27
N GLU A 94 5.58 20.04 -9.86
CA GLU A 94 4.53 20.95 -10.32
C GLU A 94 4.30 20.77 -11.82
N ILE A 95 3.02 20.67 -12.23
CA ILE A 95 2.63 20.62 -13.64
C ILE A 95 1.38 21.47 -13.79
N ASP A 96 1.43 22.48 -14.66
CA ASP A 96 0.28 23.35 -14.98
C ASP A 96 -0.44 23.94 -13.76
N GLY A 97 0.31 24.25 -12.69
CA GLY A 97 -0.21 24.81 -11.43
C GLY A 97 -0.71 23.77 -10.41
N VAL A 98 -0.70 22.48 -10.76
CA VAL A 98 -1.02 21.38 -9.85
C VAL A 98 0.24 20.87 -9.18
N THR A 99 0.23 20.78 -7.85
CA THR A 99 1.33 20.18 -7.09
C THR A 99 1.06 18.69 -6.93
N TYR A 100 1.82 17.87 -7.65
CA TYR A 100 1.84 16.43 -7.42
C TYR A 100 2.84 16.10 -6.32
N PHE A 101 2.52 15.11 -5.48
CA PHE A 101 3.45 14.55 -4.52
C PHE A 101 3.49 13.03 -4.58
N THR A 102 4.60 12.47 -4.11
CA THR A 102 4.71 11.05 -3.83
C THR A 102 5.48 10.81 -2.55
N ALA A 103 5.06 9.78 -1.82
CA ALA A 103 5.73 9.28 -0.63
C ALA A 103 5.64 7.75 -0.58
N THR A 104 6.67 7.11 -0.04
CA THR A 104 6.65 5.67 0.28
C THR A 104 6.89 5.50 1.76
N THR A 105 5.88 4.99 2.46
CA THR A 105 5.92 4.78 3.92
C THR A 105 6.04 3.28 4.22
N ARG A 106 6.72 2.93 5.31
CA ARG A 106 6.99 1.52 5.67
C ARG A 106 6.75 1.28 7.16
N CYS A 107 6.05 0.19 7.46
CA CYS A 107 5.88 -0.29 8.82
C CYS A 107 7.22 -0.87 9.32
N PRO A 108 7.74 -0.45 10.49
CA PRO A 108 8.96 -0.98 11.07
C PRO A 108 8.85 -2.47 11.44
N ASP A 109 7.66 -2.93 11.85
CA ASP A 109 7.49 -4.24 12.49
C ASP A 109 6.84 -5.31 11.59
N ALA A 110 6.31 -4.93 10.43
CA ALA A 110 5.64 -5.82 9.50
C ALA A 110 5.88 -5.37 8.05
N PRO A 111 5.77 -6.28 7.06
CA PRO A 111 6.16 -5.99 5.68
C PRO A 111 5.05 -5.26 4.93
N HIS A 112 4.57 -4.17 5.52
CA HIS A 112 3.62 -3.24 4.92
C HIS A 112 4.39 -2.09 4.28
N THR A 113 4.08 -1.82 3.03
CA THR A 113 4.56 -0.65 2.30
C THR A 113 3.35 0.07 1.76
N VAL A 114 3.26 1.38 1.99
CA VAL A 114 2.20 2.20 1.43
C VAL A 114 2.84 3.22 0.50
N VAL A 115 2.44 3.18 -0.77
CA VAL A 115 2.86 4.17 -1.77
C VAL A 115 1.71 5.12 -2.01
N TRP A 116 2.01 6.40 -1.89
CA TRP A 116 1.10 7.51 -2.07
C TRP A 116 1.49 8.27 -3.34
N TYR A 117 0.51 8.54 -4.18
CA TYR A 117 0.61 9.48 -5.28
C TYR A 117 -0.59 10.41 -5.22
N GLY A 118 -0.35 11.70 -5.08
CA GLY A 118 -1.43 12.66 -4.97
C GLY A 118 -1.23 13.90 -5.80
N ALA A 119 -2.35 14.57 -6.05
CA ALA A 119 -2.44 15.87 -6.69
C ALA A 119 -3.13 16.83 -5.74
N VAL A 120 -2.49 17.98 -5.52
CA VAL A 120 -2.99 19.07 -4.69
C VAL A 120 -3.27 20.27 -5.58
N GLU A 121 -4.51 20.74 -5.50
CA GLU A 121 -5.00 21.93 -6.20
C GLU A 121 -5.71 22.82 -5.18
N GLU A 122 -5.13 24.00 -4.91
CA GLU A 122 -5.62 24.93 -3.90
C GLU A 122 -5.78 24.28 -2.51
N GLU A 123 -7.02 24.05 -2.07
CA GLU A 123 -7.37 23.45 -0.79
C GLU A 123 -7.86 22.00 -0.95
N ALA A 124 -7.77 21.41 -2.14
CA ALA A 124 -8.24 20.05 -2.42
C ALA A 124 -7.08 19.10 -2.70
N ILE A 125 -7.26 17.84 -2.31
CA ILE A 125 -6.31 16.76 -2.58
C ILE A 125 -7.05 15.55 -3.19
N THR A 126 -6.40 14.91 -4.16
CA THR A 126 -6.81 13.61 -4.70
C THR A 126 -5.63 12.65 -4.67
N LEU A 127 -5.91 11.37 -4.48
CA LEU A 127 -4.90 10.36 -4.17
C LEU A 127 -5.20 9.03 -4.84
N ASP A 128 -4.15 8.45 -5.39
CA ASP A 128 -4.01 7.02 -5.64
C ASP A 128 -3.07 6.44 -4.58
N VAL A 129 -3.51 5.38 -3.90
CA VAL A 129 -2.74 4.75 -2.82
C VAL A 129 -2.73 3.23 -3.01
N THR A 130 -1.58 2.62 -2.74
CA THR A 130 -1.53 1.16 -2.56
C THR A 130 -0.96 0.82 -1.20
N TRP A 131 -1.70 0.02 -0.43
CA TRP A 131 -1.19 -0.67 0.74
C TRP A 131 -0.79 -2.07 0.35
N THR A 132 0.51 -2.39 0.38
CA THR A 132 1.01 -3.71 0.02
C THR A 132 1.60 -4.44 1.21
N THR A 133 1.09 -5.64 1.48
CA THR A 133 1.67 -6.61 2.40
C THR A 133 2.44 -7.68 1.62
N ARG A 134 3.77 -7.74 1.77
CA ARG A 134 4.62 -8.72 1.06
C ARG A 134 5.19 -9.77 1.99
N ARG A 135 4.93 -11.05 1.70
CA ARG A 135 5.54 -12.20 2.39
C ARG A 135 6.15 -13.12 1.34
N TRP A 136 7.01 -14.05 1.78
CA TRP A 136 7.76 -14.93 0.88
C TRP A 136 6.90 -15.81 -0.06
N TYR A 137 5.63 -16.05 0.29
CA TYR A 137 4.72 -16.93 -0.46
C TYR A 137 3.44 -16.24 -0.95
N TRP A 138 3.25 -14.96 -0.63
CA TRP A 138 2.09 -14.19 -1.06
C TRP A 138 2.33 -12.69 -0.94
N THR A 139 1.72 -11.96 -1.87
CA THR A 139 1.53 -10.53 -1.78
C THR A 139 0.02 -10.25 -1.72
N ASN A 140 -0.40 -9.33 -0.87
CA ASN A 140 -1.73 -8.73 -0.93
C ASN A 140 -1.55 -7.24 -1.08
N GLN A 141 -2.33 -6.63 -1.96
CA GLN A 141 -2.33 -5.21 -2.20
C GLN A 141 -3.77 -4.72 -2.14
N ILE A 142 -3.98 -3.61 -1.44
CA ILE A 142 -5.23 -2.88 -1.41
C ILE A 142 -4.99 -1.60 -2.22
N ALA A 143 -5.76 -1.40 -3.28
CA ALA A 143 -5.75 -0.17 -4.06
C ALA A 143 -6.87 0.75 -3.56
N ILE A 144 -6.54 2.01 -3.31
CA ILE A 144 -7.45 2.99 -2.72
C ILE A 144 -7.40 4.25 -3.59
N GLU A 145 -8.57 4.74 -3.97
CA GLU A 145 -8.75 6.10 -4.45
C GLU A 145 -9.30 6.95 -3.32
N ALA A 146 -8.74 8.14 -3.09
CA ALA A 146 -9.20 9.04 -2.06
C ALA A 146 -9.23 10.50 -2.51
N SER A 147 -10.07 11.29 -1.85
CA SER A 147 -10.08 12.74 -1.97
C SER A 147 -10.29 13.39 -0.62
N GLY A 148 -9.91 14.65 -0.51
CA GLY A 148 -10.01 15.39 0.74
C GLY A 148 -9.85 16.88 0.54
N GLU A 149 -9.89 17.57 1.67
CA GLU A 149 -9.76 19.02 1.76
C GLU A 149 -8.70 19.37 2.80
N ALA A 150 -8.08 20.54 2.61
CA ALA A 150 -7.14 21.11 3.55
C ALA A 150 -7.82 21.32 4.91
N THR A 151 -7.08 21.05 5.97
CA THR A 151 -7.51 21.23 7.35
C THR A 151 -6.43 21.95 8.15
N ASP A 152 -6.78 22.39 9.35
CA ASP A 152 -5.84 23.04 10.25
C ASP A 152 -4.80 22.01 10.74
N PHE A 153 -3.53 22.24 10.39
CA PHE A 153 -2.40 21.38 10.77
C PHE A 153 -2.31 21.18 12.29
N ASP A 154 -2.52 22.24 13.07
CA ASP A 154 -2.42 22.18 14.53
C ASP A 154 -3.62 21.47 15.16
N ALA A 155 -4.75 21.39 14.46
CA ALA A 155 -5.93 20.65 14.91
C ALA A 155 -5.79 19.14 14.71
N VAL A 156 -4.97 18.70 13.74
CA VAL A 156 -4.72 17.28 13.43
C VAL A 156 -3.66 16.67 14.33
N LEU A 157 -2.69 17.46 14.81
CA LEU A 157 -1.70 16.95 15.74
C LEU A 157 -2.39 16.52 17.05
N PRO A 158 -2.15 15.28 17.55
CA PRO A 158 -2.61 14.93 18.88
C PRO A 158 -1.99 15.93 19.87
N VAL A 159 -2.85 16.57 20.66
CA VAL A 159 -2.46 17.47 21.75
C VAL A 159 -1.58 16.68 22.70
N SER A 160 -0.27 16.72 22.46
CA SER A 160 0.73 16.07 23.29
C SER A 160 0.99 17.02 24.46
N GLY A 161 0.11 16.92 25.46
CA GLY A 161 0.31 17.48 26.79
C GLY A 161 1.24 16.63 27.64
#